data_AF-A0A538IEW7-F1
#
_entry.id   AF-A0A538IEW7-F1
#
_cell.length_a   1.000
_cell.length_b   1.000
_cell.length_c   1.000
_cell.angle_alpha   90.00
_cell.angle_beta   90.00
_cell.angle_gamma   90.00
#
_symmetry.space_group_name_H-M   'P 1'
#
loop_
_entity.id
_entity.type
_entity.pdbx_description
1 polymer ?
#
loop_
_entity_poly.entity_id
_entity_poly.type
_entity_poly.pdbx_seq_one_letter_code
_entity_poly.pdbx_strand_id
1 'polypeptide(L)'
;MRIVDLSHAYADDMPLYPGLPTPSFRDIARVERDGYAMSEYRLVNHIGTHVDLPSHQIADGATLDEIPLESLVADAVTLDLSGREPGPVG
;
A
#
# COMPACT_ATOMS: atom_id res chain seq x y z
N MET A 1 16.18 -18.64 4.32
CA MET A 1 16.01 -17.37 3.58
C MET A 1 15.74 -16.27 4.59
N ARG A 2 16.39 -15.12 4.48
CA ARG A 2 16.11 -13.96 5.34
C ARG A 2 14.96 -13.17 4.72
N ILE A 3 13.96 -12.80 5.51
CA ILE A 3 12.88 -11.91 5.10
C ILE A 3 13.22 -10.51 5.64
N VAL A 4 13.06 -9.49 4.80
CA VAL A 4 13.23 -8.08 5.17
C VAL A 4 11.95 -7.35 4.77
N ASP A 5 11.41 -6.56 5.69
CA ASP A 5 10.23 -5.74 5.42
C ASP A 5 10.66 -4.45 4.69
N LEU A 6 10.05 -4.20 3.53
CA LEU A 6 10.23 -3.02 2.70
C LEU A 6 8.97 -2.15 2.64
N SER A 7 7.99 -2.41 3.53
CA SER A 7 6.70 -1.74 3.56
C SER A 7 6.77 -0.46 4.38
N HIS A 8 6.00 0.56 3.98
CA HIS A 8 5.76 1.73 4.82
C HIS A 8 4.73 1.39 5.90
N ALA A 9 5.02 1.80 7.15
CA ALA A 9 4.06 1.70 8.24
C ALA A 9 2.87 2.64 8.00
N TYR A 10 1.66 2.17 8.29
CA TYR A 10 0.46 3.00 8.24
C TYR A 10 0.32 3.87 9.48
N ALA A 11 -0.04 5.13 9.24
CA ALA A 11 -0.32 6.14 10.25
C ALA A 11 -1.34 7.13 9.70
N ASP A 12 -2.08 7.79 10.59
CA ASP A 12 -3.08 8.80 10.22
C ASP A 12 -2.44 10.00 9.48
N ASP A 13 -1.17 10.32 9.77
CA ASP A 13 -0.42 11.46 9.23
C ASP A 13 0.60 11.06 8.14
N MET A 14 0.48 9.86 7.58
CA MET A 14 1.37 9.39 6.52
C MET A 14 1.29 10.27 5.27
N PRO A 15 2.36 10.31 4.43
CA PRO A 15 2.32 11.06 3.18
C PRO A 15 1.19 10.62 2.25
N LEU A 16 0.47 11.59 1.68
CA LEU A 16 -0.63 11.38 0.74
C LEU A 16 -0.46 12.22 -0.52
N TYR A 17 -1.02 11.74 -1.62
CA TYR A 17 -1.18 12.58 -2.81
C TYR A 17 -2.15 13.73 -2.52
N PRO A 18 -1.87 14.97 -3.00
CA PRO A 18 -2.72 16.12 -2.74
C PRO A 18 -4.19 15.89 -3.14
N GLY A 19 -5.11 16.17 -2.22
CA GLY A 19 -6.55 16.07 -2.45
C GLY A 19 -7.19 14.72 -2.08
N LEU A 20 -6.41 13.72 -1.67
CA LEU A 20 -6.94 12.46 -1.15
C LEU A 20 -7.48 12.62 0.29
N PRO A 21 -8.52 11.84 0.67
CA PRO A 21 -8.99 11.82 2.05
C PRO A 21 -7.93 11.22 2.98
N THR A 22 -7.77 11.82 4.16
CA THR A 22 -6.87 11.31 5.21
C THR A 22 -7.33 9.93 5.67
N PRO A 23 -6.44 8.93 5.76
CA PRO A 23 -6.80 7.64 6.31
C PRO A 23 -7.06 7.77 7.82
N SER A 24 -7.70 6.76 8.40
CA SER A 24 -8.01 6.72 9.83
C SER A 24 -7.89 5.30 10.34
N PHE A 25 -7.06 5.11 11.36
CA PHE A 25 -6.85 3.84 12.04
C PHE A 25 -7.26 3.99 13.51
N ARG A 26 -8.41 3.43 13.90
CA ARG A 26 -9.00 3.66 15.23
C ARG A 26 -9.37 2.38 15.94
N ASP A 27 -9.06 2.29 17.22
CA ASP A 27 -9.48 1.16 18.04
C ASP A 27 -10.97 1.27 18.39
N ILE A 28 -11.73 0.22 18.06
CA ILE A 28 -13.11 0.00 18.48
C ILE A 28 -13.12 -0.70 19.86
N ALA A 29 -12.22 -1.66 20.09
CA ALA A 29 -12.11 -2.42 21.32
C ALA A 29 -10.66 -2.65 21.73
N ARG A 30 -10.40 -2.71 23.04
CA ARG A 30 -9.10 -3.03 23.64
C ARG A 30 -9.24 -4.23 24.58
N VAL A 31 -8.25 -5.13 24.57
CA VAL A 31 -8.29 -6.38 25.34
C VAL A 31 -8.50 -6.12 26.83
N GLU A 32 -7.84 -5.10 27.38
CA GLU A 32 -7.86 -4.78 28.80
C GLU A 32 -9.24 -4.35 29.31
N ARG A 33 -10.09 -3.81 28.42
CA ARG A 33 -11.41 -3.29 28.74
C ARG A 33 -12.53 -4.22 28.28
N ASP A 34 -12.40 -4.77 27.08
CA ASP A 34 -13.50 -5.44 26.37
C ASP A 34 -13.28 -6.96 26.23
N GLY A 35 -12.09 -7.46 26.59
CA GLY A 35 -11.72 -8.87 26.43
C GLY A 35 -11.28 -9.26 25.00
N TYR A 36 -11.28 -8.32 24.05
CA TYR A 36 -10.77 -8.50 22.70
C TYR A 36 -10.25 -7.18 22.11
N ALA A 37 -9.44 -7.27 21.05
CA ALA A 37 -8.99 -6.11 20.28
C ALA A 37 -9.75 -6.05 18.94
N MET A 38 -10.17 -4.86 18.55
CA MET A 38 -10.77 -4.60 17.25
C MET A 38 -10.48 -3.16 16.85
N SER A 39 -10.15 -2.94 15.59
CA SER A 39 -9.88 -1.61 15.04
C SER A 39 -10.63 -1.42 13.72
N GLU A 40 -11.04 -0.19 13.46
CA GLU A 40 -11.59 0.28 12.19
C GLU A 40 -10.47 0.92 11.37
N TYR A 41 -10.42 0.58 10.09
CA TYR A 41 -9.50 1.15 9.13
C TYR A 41 -10.31 1.80 7.99
N ARG A 42 -10.11 3.10 7.78
CA ARG A 42 -10.60 3.83 6.60
C ARG A 42 -9.39 4.31 5.82
N LEU A 43 -9.29 3.93 4.55
CA LEU A 43 -8.16 4.27 3.70
C LEU A 43 -8.54 4.22 2.22
N VAL A 44 -7.72 4.83 1.39
CA VAL A 44 -7.71 4.66 -0.08
C VAL A 44 -6.57 3.73 -0.47
N ASN A 45 -6.66 3.06 -1.61
CA ASN A 45 -5.74 1.98 -1.98
C ASN A 45 -4.33 2.46 -2.42
N HIS A 46 -4.18 3.72 -2.86
CA HIS A 46 -2.90 4.30 -3.29
C HIS A 46 -2.18 5.06 -2.17
N ILE A 47 -1.94 4.39 -1.04
CA ILE A 47 -1.16 4.94 0.09
C ILE A 47 -0.14 3.91 0.55
N GLY A 48 1.02 4.37 1.04
CA GLY A 48 2.09 3.49 1.49
C GLY A 48 2.63 2.58 0.39
N THR A 49 3.12 1.41 0.75
CA THR A 49 3.59 0.40 -0.21
C THR A 49 2.39 -0.37 -0.76
N HIS A 50 2.10 -0.20 -2.06
CA HIS A 50 0.91 -0.75 -2.73
C HIS A 50 1.23 -1.20 -4.16
N VAL A 51 0.22 -1.75 -4.85
CA VAL A 51 0.28 -2.16 -6.26
C VAL A 51 -0.87 -1.53 -7.02
N ASP A 52 -0.58 -1.04 -8.23
CA ASP A 52 -1.59 -0.56 -9.16
C ASP A 52 -2.10 -1.72 -10.01
N LEU A 53 -3.41 -1.77 -10.20
CA LEU A 53 -4.08 -2.80 -10.99
C LEU A 53 -4.45 -2.22 -12.36
N PRO A 54 -4.62 -3.03 -13.42
CA PRO A 54 -5.04 -2.52 -14.72
C PRO A 54 -6.33 -1.68 -14.64
N SER A 55 -7.28 -2.07 -13.80
CA SER A 55 -8.50 -1.31 -13.49
C SER A 55 -8.26 0.12 -12.98
N HIS A 56 -7.06 0.45 -12.50
CA HIS A 56 -6.71 1.81 -12.07
C HIS A 56 -6.64 2.80 -13.24
N GLN A 57 -6.27 2.34 -14.45
CA GLN A 57 -6.03 3.20 -15.61
C GLN A 57 -6.72 2.75 -16.90
N ILE A 58 -7.21 1.51 -16.94
CA ILE A 58 -7.82 0.89 -18.12
C ILE A 58 -9.28 0.57 -17.76
N ALA A 59 -10.22 1.13 -18.54
CA ALA A 59 -11.63 0.78 -18.42
C ALA A 59 -11.80 -0.74 -18.64
N ASP A 60 -12.55 -1.40 -17.75
CA ASP A 60 -12.72 -2.85 -17.70
C ASP A 60 -11.40 -3.64 -17.56
N GLY A 61 -10.34 -2.99 -17.08
CA GLY A 61 -9.09 -3.65 -16.72
C GLY A 61 -9.27 -4.57 -15.52
N ALA A 62 -8.36 -5.55 -15.38
CA ALA A 62 -8.41 -6.52 -14.30
C ALA A 62 -8.40 -5.87 -12.90
N THR A 63 -9.25 -6.38 -12.00
CA THR A 63 -9.31 -6.03 -10.58
C THR A 63 -8.41 -6.93 -9.73
N LEU A 64 -8.30 -6.63 -8.43
CA LEU A 64 -7.34 -7.28 -7.53
C LEU A 64 -7.56 -8.80 -7.46
N ASP A 65 -8.83 -9.20 -7.41
CA ASP A 65 -9.28 -10.58 -7.34
C ASP A 65 -9.09 -11.36 -8.65
N GLU A 66 -8.77 -10.67 -9.75
CA GLU A 66 -8.50 -11.26 -11.06
C GLU A 66 -7.00 -11.46 -11.33
N ILE A 67 -6.13 -10.83 -10.53
CA ILE A 67 -4.68 -10.98 -10.67
C ILE A 67 -4.21 -12.27 -9.95
N PRO A 68 -3.53 -13.20 -10.65
CA PRO A 68 -2.99 -14.40 -10.02
C PRO A 68 -1.90 -14.08 -8.98
N LEU A 69 -1.92 -14.72 -7.81
CA LEU A 69 -0.95 -14.44 -6.74
C LEU A 69 0.51 -14.72 -7.15
N GLU A 70 0.72 -15.69 -8.05
CA GLU A 70 2.04 -16.02 -8.58
C GLU A 70 2.68 -14.86 -9.36
N SER A 71 1.91 -13.89 -9.87
CA SER A 71 2.50 -12.70 -10.50
C SER A 71 3.03 -11.67 -9.49
N LEU A 72 2.68 -11.80 -8.21
CA LEU A 72 3.10 -10.90 -7.13
C LEU A 72 4.27 -11.47 -6.30
N VAL A 73 4.74 -12.67 -6.63
CA VAL A 73 5.87 -13.33 -5.97
C VAL A 73 6.90 -13.71 -7.04
N ALA A 74 7.99 -12.96 -7.09
CA ALA A 74 9.02 -13.13 -8.11
C ALA A 74 10.42 -12.88 -7.56
N ASP A 75 11.42 -13.42 -8.25
CA ASP A 75 12.80 -13.00 -8.07
C ASP A 75 12.94 -11.54 -8.49
N ALA A 76 13.53 -10.72 -7.62
CA ALA A 76 13.72 -9.29 -7.83
C ALA A 76 15.19 -8.91 -7.66
N VAL A 77 15.59 -7.82 -8.32
CA VAL A 77 16.90 -7.20 -8.15
C VAL A 77 16.73 -5.77 -7.64
N THR A 78 17.63 -5.34 -6.76
CA THR A 78 17.68 -3.95 -6.29
C THR A 78 18.65 -3.16 -7.15
N LEU A 79 18.18 -2.04 -7.71
CA LEU A 79 19.00 -1.11 -8.49
C LEU A 79 19.11 0.20 -7.72
N ASP A 80 20.34 0.70 -7.54
CA ASP A 80 20.59 2.02 -6.95
C ASP A 80 20.70 3.07 -8.07
N LEU A 81 19.75 4.01 -8.07
CA LEU A 81 19.68 5.13 -9.01
C LEU A 81 19.84 6.49 -8.32
N SER A 82 20.31 6.54 -7.07
CA SER A 82 20.43 7.77 -6.27
C SER A 82 21.32 8.85 -6.90
N GLY A 83 22.27 8.47 -7.77
CA GLY A 83 23.15 9.38 -8.50
C GLY A 83 22.67 9.79 -9.91
N ARG A 84 21.41 9.51 -10.27
CA ARG A 84 20.83 9.86 -11.58
C ARG A 84 19.90 11.06 -11.45
N GLU A 85 20.03 12.00 -12.38
CA GLU A 85 19.05 13.07 -12.54
C GLU A 85 17.70 12.50 -13.04
N PRO A 86 16.55 13.03 -12.55
CA PRO A 86 15.24 12.65 -13.07
C PRO A 86 15.13 12.88 -14.58
N GLY A 87 14.55 11.91 -15.29
CA GLY A 87 14.22 12.05 -16.71
C GLY A 87 13.00 12.97 -16.93
N PRO A 88 12.70 13.35 -18.18
CA PRO A 88 11.45 14.04 -18.49
C PRO A 88 10.26 13.17 -18.08
N VAL A 89 9.29 13.78 -17.38
CA VAL A 89 7.98 13.18 -17.14
C VAL A 89 7.16 13.42 -18.40
N GLY A 90 6.73 12.34 -19.06
CA GLY A 90 5.90 12.39 -20.27
C GLY A 90 4.47 12.81 -19.99
#